data_AF-Q18DP7-F1
#
_entry.id   AF-Q18DP7-F1
#
_cell.length_a   1.000
_cell.length_b   1.000
_cell.length_c   1.000
_cell.angle_alpha   90.00
_cell.angle_beta   90.00
_cell.angle_gamma   90.00
#
_symmetry.space_group_name_H-M   'P 1'
#
loop_
_entity.id
_entity.type
_entity.pdbx_description
1 polymer ?
#
loop_
_entity_poly.entity_id
_entity_poly.type
_entity_poly.pdbx_seq_one_letter_code
_entity_poly.pdbx_strand_id
1 'polypeptide(L)'
;MDKRESFLRGDRHEDVVLFLADGTLDADTLSRLTNPVDNGDILIINGEDGRQAFEAATGIEAMSFAQTAMETRGHITRKLTGGECPKRTVDADTHETEFIFAFSEPQNDAVGGLYARGDVVHAYAHCTCGCNYADKWVIGSETETGVQPGEDVSVESLTEDN
;
A
#
# COMPACT_ATOMS: atom_id res chain seq x y z
N MET A 1 16.02 15.59 2.08
CA MET A 1 14.60 15.21 2.12
C MET A 1 14.58 13.70 2.03
N ASP A 2 13.85 13.03 2.91
CA ASP A 2 13.83 11.57 2.93
C ASP A 2 13.09 11.04 1.70
N LYS A 3 13.53 9.91 1.12
CA LYS A 3 12.89 9.34 -0.09
C LYS A 3 11.41 9.05 0.17
N ARG A 4 11.10 8.60 1.38
CA ARG A 4 9.74 8.30 1.83
C ARG A 4 8.86 9.53 1.85
N GLU A 5 9.33 10.62 2.44
CA GLU A 5 8.59 11.88 2.46
C GLU A 5 8.34 12.42 1.05
N SER A 6 9.29 12.23 0.14
CA SER A 6 9.16 12.67 -1.25
C SER A 6 8.11 11.84 -2.00
N PHE A 7 8.13 10.51 -1.83
CA PHE A 7 7.09 9.63 -2.39
C PHE A 7 5.69 9.97 -1.86
N LEU A 8 5.55 10.15 -0.54
CA LEU A 8 4.27 10.48 0.10
C LEU A 8 3.71 11.85 -0.31
N ARG A 9 4.55 12.71 -0.92
CA ARG A 9 4.16 14.01 -1.47
C ARG A 9 3.85 13.98 -2.97
N GLY A 10 4.04 12.84 -3.65
CA GLY A 10 3.85 12.72 -5.09
C GLY A 10 5.09 13.06 -5.91
N ASP A 11 6.22 13.41 -5.29
CA ASP A 11 7.43 13.84 -6.02
C ASP A 11 8.20 12.67 -6.68
N ARG A 12 7.73 11.41 -6.55
CA ARG A 12 8.43 10.18 -6.99
C ARG A 12 7.47 9.11 -7.55
N HIS A 13 6.72 9.44 -8.60
CA HIS A 13 5.80 8.48 -9.25
C HIS A 13 6.50 7.30 -9.95
N GLU A 14 7.79 7.42 -10.25
CA GLU A 14 8.56 6.32 -10.86
C GLU A 14 9.01 5.25 -9.85
N ASP A 15 8.86 5.55 -8.55
CA ASP A 15 9.26 4.66 -7.47
C ASP A 15 8.08 3.84 -6.94
N VAL A 16 8.41 2.70 -6.35
CA VAL A 16 7.52 1.88 -5.55
C VAL A 16 7.99 1.86 -4.10
N VAL A 17 7.05 1.67 -3.20
CA VAL A 17 7.29 1.47 -1.78
C VAL A 17 6.98 0.02 -1.43
N LEU A 18 7.92 -0.60 -0.76
CA LEU A 18 7.81 -1.94 -0.20
C LEU A 18 7.99 -1.83 1.31
N PHE A 19 6.97 -2.23 2.06
CA PHE A 19 7.09 -2.44 3.51
C PHE A 19 7.04 -3.92 3.81
N LEU A 20 7.89 -4.36 4.72
CA LEU A 20 8.02 -5.74 5.17
C LEU A 20 8.03 -5.72 6.69
N ALA A 21 7.12 -6.47 7.31
CA ALA A 21 7.10 -6.60 8.76
C ALA A 21 8.28 -7.43 9.27
N ASP A 22 8.61 -7.24 10.54
CA ASP A 22 9.66 -8.02 11.20
C ASP A 22 9.34 -9.52 11.13
N GLY A 23 10.32 -10.33 10.75
CA GLY A 23 10.17 -11.78 10.64
C GLY A 23 9.41 -12.30 9.41
N THR A 24 8.89 -11.44 8.53
CA THR A 24 8.17 -11.87 7.32
C THR A 24 9.10 -12.43 6.23
N LEU A 25 10.38 -12.03 6.19
CA LEU A 25 11.32 -12.46 5.14
C LEU A 25 12.74 -12.64 5.67
N ASP A 26 13.53 -13.50 5.01
CA ASP A 26 14.99 -13.57 5.17
C ASP A 26 15.60 -12.22 4.77
N ALA A 27 15.73 -11.35 5.78
CA ALA A 27 16.16 -9.98 5.67
C ALA A 27 17.53 -9.85 4.98
N ASP A 28 18.35 -10.89 4.91
CA ASP A 28 19.73 -10.80 4.40
C ASP A 28 19.82 -10.26 2.95
N THR A 29 18.84 -10.57 2.10
CA THR A 29 18.86 -10.14 0.69
C THR A 29 18.40 -8.69 0.51
N LEU A 30 17.44 -8.22 1.31
CA LEU A 30 16.80 -6.91 1.17
C LEU A 30 17.25 -5.86 2.20
N SER A 31 17.77 -6.30 3.35
CA SER A 31 18.14 -5.44 4.48
C SER A 31 19.21 -4.39 4.14
N ARG A 32 20.00 -4.63 3.09
CA ARG A 32 20.99 -3.66 2.60
C ARG A 32 20.37 -2.51 1.81
N LEU A 33 19.13 -2.67 1.33
CA LEU A 33 18.40 -1.71 0.51
C LEU A 33 17.25 -1.05 1.28
N THR A 34 16.85 -1.62 2.42
CA THR A 34 15.76 -1.12 3.26
C THR A 34 16.25 -0.09 4.28
N ASN A 35 15.31 0.74 4.72
CA ASN A 35 15.45 1.59 5.90
C ASN A 35 14.58 1.01 7.03
N PRO A 36 15.13 0.80 8.24
CA PRO A 36 14.36 0.28 9.36
C PRO A 36 13.31 1.29 9.83
N VAL A 37 12.15 0.78 10.26
CA VAL A 37 11.03 1.49 10.86
C VAL A 37 10.56 0.73 12.10
N ASP A 38 9.67 1.31 12.92
CA ASP A 38 9.27 0.72 14.21
C ASP A 38 8.78 -0.75 14.12
N ASN A 39 8.13 -1.14 13.02
CA ASN A 39 7.49 -2.45 12.85
C ASN A 39 8.06 -3.27 11.68
N GLY A 40 9.28 -2.97 11.22
CA GLY A 40 9.90 -3.68 10.10
C GLY A 40 10.81 -2.80 9.24
N ASP A 41 10.78 -3.03 7.93
CA ASP A 41 11.68 -2.42 6.96
C ASP A 41 10.90 -1.76 5.82
N ILE A 42 11.37 -0.61 5.33
CA ILE A 42 10.82 0.06 4.15
C ILE A 42 11.87 0.22 3.05
N LEU A 43 11.54 -0.22 1.84
CA LEU A 43 12.35 -0.06 0.64
C LEU A 43 11.64 0.89 -0.33
N ILE A 44 12.40 1.87 -0.86
CA ILE A 44 11.93 2.81 -1.86
C ILE A 44 12.91 2.83 -3.02
N ILE A 45 12.42 2.34 -4.16
CA ILE A 45 13.23 2.05 -5.33
C ILE A 45 12.39 2.26 -6.60
N ASN A 46 13.05 2.40 -7.75
CA ASN A 46 12.41 2.45 -9.05
C ASN A 46 11.43 1.27 -9.24
N GLY A 47 10.32 1.50 -9.93
CA GLY A 47 9.25 0.51 -10.04
C GLY A 47 9.60 -0.77 -10.80
N GLU A 48 10.60 -0.78 -11.68
CA GLU A 48 11.05 -2.01 -12.35
C GLU A 48 11.88 -2.88 -11.40
N ASP A 49 12.88 -2.29 -10.75
CA ASP A 49 13.72 -2.94 -9.74
C ASP A 49 12.89 -3.38 -8.54
N GLY A 50 11.93 -2.57 -8.10
CA GLY A 50 11.09 -2.87 -6.96
C GLY A 50 10.11 -4.02 -7.20
N ARG A 51 9.54 -4.15 -8.40
CA ARG A 51 8.73 -5.33 -8.75
C ARG A 51 9.55 -6.61 -8.72
N GLN A 52 10.77 -6.57 -9.27
CA GLN A 52 11.70 -7.71 -9.22
C GLN A 52 12.13 -8.04 -7.79
N ALA A 53 12.40 -7.01 -6.98
CA ALA A 53 12.75 -7.17 -5.57
C ALA A 53 11.61 -7.80 -4.76
N PHE A 54 10.36 -7.39 -5.02
CA PHE A 54 9.17 -7.97 -4.40
C PHE A 54 9.01 -9.45 -4.74
N GLU A 55 9.13 -9.80 -6.03
CA GLU A 55 9.00 -11.19 -6.47
C GLU A 55 10.13 -12.06 -5.91
N ALA A 56 11.37 -11.57 -5.92
CA ALA A 56 12.50 -12.28 -5.35
C ALA A 56 12.35 -12.54 -3.83
N ALA A 57 11.67 -11.63 -3.14
CA ALA A 57 11.48 -11.69 -1.70
C ALA A 57 10.28 -12.57 -1.31
N THR A 58 9.13 -12.32 -1.89
CA THR A 58 7.87 -12.97 -1.51
C THR A 58 7.59 -14.25 -2.30
N GLY A 59 8.27 -14.45 -3.44
CA GLY A 59 7.92 -15.47 -4.42
C GLY A 59 6.63 -15.17 -5.20
N ILE A 60 6.05 -13.97 -5.05
CA ILE A 60 4.78 -13.56 -5.65
C ILE A 60 5.03 -12.47 -6.69
N GLU A 61 4.43 -12.61 -7.86
CA GLU A 61 4.50 -11.59 -8.91
C GLU A 61 3.66 -10.36 -8.50
N ALA A 62 4.27 -9.17 -8.54
CA ALA A 62 3.71 -7.95 -7.97
C ALA A 62 2.36 -7.54 -8.61
N MET A 63 2.20 -7.68 -9.92
CA MET A 63 0.97 -7.33 -10.62
C MET A 63 -0.16 -8.33 -10.34
N SER A 64 0.16 -9.63 -10.29
CA SER A 64 -0.78 -10.68 -9.88
C SER A 64 -1.26 -10.47 -8.44
N PHE A 65 -0.35 -10.08 -7.53
CA PHE A 65 -0.70 -9.68 -6.17
C PHE A 65 -1.63 -8.47 -6.14
N ALA A 66 -1.27 -7.39 -6.84
CA ALA A 66 -2.08 -6.18 -6.91
C ALA A 66 -3.48 -6.49 -7.46
N GLN A 67 -3.58 -7.25 -8.54
CA GLN A 67 -4.85 -7.63 -9.16
C GLN A 67 -5.76 -8.38 -8.19
N THR A 68 -5.21 -9.32 -7.42
CA THR A 68 -5.96 -10.07 -6.40
C THR A 68 -6.38 -9.18 -5.24
N ALA A 69 -5.47 -8.32 -4.76
CA ALA A 69 -5.73 -7.42 -3.64
C ALA A 69 -6.81 -6.37 -3.96
N MET A 70 -6.92 -5.92 -5.22
CA MET A 70 -7.92 -4.95 -5.66
C MET A 70 -9.37 -5.39 -5.45
N GLU A 71 -9.61 -6.69 -5.35
CA GLU A 71 -10.95 -7.25 -5.14
C GLU A 71 -11.48 -7.00 -3.72
N THR A 72 -10.60 -6.70 -2.77
CA THR A 72 -10.95 -6.48 -1.37
C THR A 72 -10.46 -5.11 -0.90
N ARG A 73 -11.35 -4.31 -0.30
CA ARG A 73 -10.99 -3.02 0.28
C ARG A 73 -10.66 -3.14 1.77
N GLY A 74 -9.66 -2.39 2.22
CA GLY A 74 -9.28 -2.31 3.62
C GLY A 74 -8.40 -1.08 3.86
N HIS A 75 -8.32 -0.61 5.10
CA HIS A 75 -7.54 0.59 5.43
C HIS A 75 -6.05 0.29 5.38
N ILE A 76 -5.27 1.09 4.65
CA ILE A 76 -3.80 1.06 4.73
C ILE A 76 -3.33 2.38 5.33
N THR A 77 -2.45 2.31 6.33
CA THR A 77 -1.92 3.51 6.98
C THR A 77 -1.25 4.41 5.94
N ARG A 78 -1.45 5.72 6.03
CA ARG A 78 -0.86 6.70 5.08
C ARG A 78 0.67 6.74 5.12
N LYS A 79 1.23 6.14 6.16
CA LYS A 79 2.66 5.91 6.34
C LYS A 79 3.18 4.69 5.57
N LEU A 80 2.31 3.83 5.03
CA LEU A 80 2.66 2.59 4.34
C LEU A 80 3.46 1.61 5.22
N THR A 81 3.14 1.55 6.51
CA THR A 81 3.86 0.70 7.50
C THR A 81 2.88 -0.14 8.33
N GLY A 82 1.74 -0.45 7.75
CA GLY A 82 0.66 -1.21 8.39
C GLY A 82 -0.69 -0.90 7.74
N GLY A 83 -1.69 -1.68 8.10
CA GLY A 83 -3.08 -1.53 7.67
C GLY A 83 -4.01 -2.35 8.54
N GLU A 84 -5.30 -2.11 8.38
CA GLU A 84 -6.37 -2.83 9.08
C GLU A 84 -7.02 -3.80 8.11
N CYS A 85 -6.72 -5.08 8.30
CA CYS A 85 -7.32 -6.14 7.50
C CYS A 85 -8.86 -6.09 7.62
N PRO A 86 -9.61 -6.14 6.51
CA PRO A 86 -11.08 -6.13 6.54
C PRO A 86 -11.66 -7.39 7.20
N LYS A 87 -10.91 -8.49 7.23
CA LYS A 87 -11.31 -9.72 7.92
C LYS A 87 -11.15 -9.68 9.44
N ARG A 88 -10.60 -8.60 10.01
CA ARG A 88 -10.42 -8.44 11.47
C ARG A 88 -11.70 -8.52 12.29
N THR A 89 -12.84 -8.27 11.66
CA THR A 89 -14.18 -8.40 12.26
C THR A 89 -14.55 -9.85 12.55
N VAL A 90 -13.88 -10.81 11.89
CA VAL A 90 -14.11 -12.25 12.07
C VAL A 90 -13.23 -12.82 13.18
N ASP A 91 -11.96 -12.39 13.28
CA ASP A 91 -10.98 -12.99 14.21
C ASP A 91 -9.92 -11.98 14.70
N ALA A 92 -10.32 -11.06 15.59
CA ALA A 92 -9.56 -9.85 15.92
C ALA A 92 -8.10 -10.04 16.39
N ASP A 93 -7.74 -11.21 16.93
CA ASP A 93 -6.43 -11.44 17.57
C ASP A 93 -5.31 -11.91 16.62
N THR A 94 -5.57 -12.07 15.31
CA THR A 94 -4.58 -12.66 14.38
C THR A 94 -4.32 -11.86 13.09
N HIS A 95 -4.66 -10.57 13.07
CA HIS A 95 -4.50 -9.73 11.89
C HIS A 95 -3.37 -8.72 12.00
N GLU A 96 -2.20 -9.10 11.51
CA GLU A 96 -1.07 -8.19 11.32
C GLU A 96 -0.73 -8.07 9.84
N THR A 97 -0.23 -6.91 9.43
CA THR A 97 0.18 -6.69 8.03
C THR A 97 1.59 -7.22 7.84
N GLU A 98 1.78 -8.20 6.97
CA GLU A 98 3.07 -8.81 6.68
C GLU A 98 3.89 -8.00 5.70
N PHE A 99 3.25 -7.53 4.62
CA PHE A 99 3.92 -6.66 3.67
C PHE A 99 2.94 -5.73 2.95
N ILE A 100 3.45 -4.62 2.47
CA ILE A 100 2.73 -3.65 1.64
C ILE A 100 3.55 -3.38 0.38
N PHE A 101 2.88 -3.39 -0.77
CA PHE A 101 3.40 -2.90 -2.03
C PHE A 101 2.58 -1.67 -2.44
N ALA A 102 3.24 -0.56 -2.72
CA ALA A 102 2.56 0.67 -3.12
C ALA A 102 3.29 1.41 -4.24
N PHE A 103 2.53 2.13 -5.05
CA PHE A 103 3.05 3.04 -6.07
C PHE A 103 2.14 4.27 -6.16
N SER A 104 2.64 5.35 -6.75
CA SER A 104 1.83 6.54 -7.01
C SER A 104 1.74 6.82 -8.50
N GLU A 105 0.63 7.39 -8.92
CA GLU A 105 0.40 7.84 -10.29
C GLU A 105 0.13 9.35 -10.30
N PRO A 106 0.66 10.09 -11.28
CA PRO A 106 0.38 11.51 -11.42
C PRO A 106 -1.10 11.75 -11.73
N GLN A 107 -1.59 12.93 -11.38
CA GLN A 107 -2.93 13.39 -11.78
C GLN A 107 -3.18 13.17 -13.28
N ASN A 108 -4.36 12.65 -13.60
CA ASN A 108 -4.82 12.43 -14.96
C ASN A 108 -6.34 12.68 -15.09
N ASP A 109 -6.69 13.90 -15.53
CA ASP A 109 -8.07 14.31 -15.78
C ASP A 109 -8.81 13.46 -16.81
N ALA A 110 -8.11 12.82 -17.74
CA ALA A 110 -8.73 12.00 -18.79
C ALA A 110 -9.30 10.68 -18.25
N VAL A 111 -8.76 10.18 -17.14
CA VAL A 111 -9.26 8.97 -16.47
C VAL A 111 -10.47 9.29 -15.59
N GLY A 112 -10.53 10.49 -15.03
CA GLY A 112 -11.61 10.89 -14.11
C GLY A 112 -11.50 10.25 -12.72
N GLY A 113 -12.55 10.38 -11.91
CA GLY A 113 -12.57 9.87 -10.53
C GLY A 113 -11.47 10.49 -9.66
N LEU A 114 -10.78 9.66 -8.88
CA LEU A 114 -9.62 10.11 -8.08
C LEU A 114 -8.51 10.74 -8.91
N TYR A 115 -8.26 10.22 -10.11
CA TYR A 115 -7.16 10.70 -10.95
C TYR A 115 -7.37 12.12 -11.45
N ALA A 116 -8.60 12.63 -11.51
CA ALA A 116 -8.86 14.04 -11.82
C ALA A 116 -8.69 14.97 -10.60
N ARG A 117 -8.61 14.41 -9.38
CA ARG A 117 -8.54 15.19 -8.14
C ARG A 117 -7.10 15.47 -7.70
N GLY A 118 -6.14 14.66 -8.15
CA GLY A 118 -4.72 14.83 -7.85
C GLY A 118 -3.95 13.53 -8.08
N ASP A 119 -2.72 13.52 -7.58
CA ASP A 119 -1.86 12.33 -7.59
C ASP A 119 -2.45 11.24 -6.70
N VAL A 120 -2.43 10.00 -7.20
CA VAL A 120 -3.12 8.87 -6.55
C VAL A 120 -2.10 7.87 -6.05
N VAL A 121 -2.21 7.47 -4.78
CA VAL A 121 -1.47 6.34 -4.22
C VAL A 121 -2.31 5.09 -4.35
N HIS A 122 -1.71 4.05 -4.90
CA HIS A 122 -2.20 2.68 -4.92
C HIS A 122 -1.41 1.87 -3.91
N ALA A 123 -2.09 1.31 -2.91
CA ALA A 123 -1.44 0.46 -1.91
C ALA A 123 -2.15 -0.90 -1.80
N TYR A 124 -1.35 -1.95 -1.68
CA TYR A 124 -1.79 -3.33 -1.60
C TYR A 124 -1.08 -3.98 -0.42
N ALA A 125 -1.84 -4.64 0.44
CA ALA A 125 -1.34 -5.23 1.68
C ALA A 125 -1.69 -6.71 1.77
N HIS A 126 -0.76 -7.48 2.33
CA HIS A 126 -0.98 -8.86 2.73
C HIS A 126 -1.02 -8.94 4.25
N CYS A 127 -2.00 -9.68 4.78
CA CYS A 127 -2.16 -9.91 6.20
C CYS A 127 -1.80 -11.35 6.56
N THR A 128 -1.26 -11.57 7.76
CA THR A 128 -0.95 -12.88 8.38
C THR A 128 -2.07 -13.91 8.30
N CYS A 129 -3.33 -13.47 8.24
CA CYS A 129 -4.50 -14.33 8.03
C CYS A 129 -4.65 -14.85 6.58
N GLY A 130 -3.75 -14.50 5.67
CA GLY A 130 -3.79 -14.79 4.23
C GLY A 130 -4.68 -13.84 3.41
N CYS A 131 -5.19 -12.75 3.99
CA CYS A 131 -6.03 -11.80 3.26
C CYS A 131 -5.19 -10.78 2.50
N ASN A 132 -5.49 -10.62 1.21
CA ASN A 132 -5.02 -9.51 0.39
C ASN A 132 -6.06 -8.41 0.40
N TYR A 133 -5.65 -7.15 0.52
CA TYR A 133 -6.56 -6.01 0.44
C TYR A 133 -5.85 -4.79 -0.13
N ALA A 134 -6.64 -3.88 -0.70
CA ALA A 134 -6.15 -2.68 -1.35
C ALA A 134 -6.82 -1.43 -0.79
N ASP A 135 -6.05 -0.35 -0.75
CA ASP A 135 -6.51 1.00 -0.49
C ASP A 135 -6.00 1.92 -1.60
N LYS A 136 -6.76 2.98 -1.88
CA LYS A 136 -6.41 3.95 -2.92
C LYS A 136 -6.90 5.33 -2.51
N TRP A 137 -6.01 6.32 -2.52
CA TRP A 137 -6.34 7.68 -2.07
C TRP A 137 -5.57 8.74 -2.86
N VAL A 138 -6.03 9.98 -2.81
CA VAL A 138 -5.34 11.14 -3.37
C VAL A 138 -4.40 11.73 -2.34
N ILE A 139 -3.18 12.05 -2.78
CA ILE A 139 -2.15 12.67 -1.95
C ILE A 139 -2.65 14.05 -1.48
N GLY A 140 -2.60 14.28 -0.17
CA GLY A 140 -3.09 15.51 0.46
C GLY A 140 -4.60 15.56 0.71
N SER A 141 -5.36 14.54 0.30
CA SER A 141 -6.80 14.39 0.55
C SER A 141 -7.11 13.03 1.19
N GLU A 142 -6.22 12.53 2.05
CA GLU A 142 -6.29 11.19 2.65
C GLU A 142 -7.50 10.95 3.56
N THR A 143 -8.07 12.02 4.11
CA THR A 143 -9.28 11.99 4.95
C THR A 143 -10.58 12.09 4.13
N GLU A 144 -10.46 12.47 2.87
CA GLU A 144 -11.58 12.68 1.94
C GLU A 144 -11.64 11.57 0.87
N THR A 145 -10.60 10.74 0.80
CA THR A 145 -10.43 9.64 -0.18
C THR A 145 -9.87 8.40 0.50
N GLY A 146 -9.97 7.24 -0.17
CA GLY A 146 -9.54 5.95 0.37
C GLY A 146 -10.37 5.45 1.54
N VAL A 147 -10.00 4.28 2.06
CA VAL A 147 -10.64 3.64 3.21
C VAL A 147 -10.14 4.32 4.49
N GLN A 148 -11.06 4.66 5.39
CA GLN A 148 -10.72 5.32 6.66
C GLN A 148 -10.47 4.29 7.76
N PRO A 149 -9.76 4.67 8.85
CA PRO A 149 -9.51 3.76 9.95
C PRO A 149 -10.81 3.21 10.52
N GLY A 150 -10.85 1.92 10.82
CA GLY A 150 -12.07 1.26 11.29
C GLY A 150 -13.07 0.85 10.20
N GLU A 151 -12.92 1.35 8.97
CA GLU A 151 -13.85 1.07 7.87
C GLU A 151 -13.31 -0.02 6.92
N ASP A 152 -14.18 -0.51 6.05
CA ASP A 152 -13.87 -1.45 4.95
C ASP A 152 -14.29 -0.93 3.57
N VAL A 153 -14.87 0.28 3.52
CA VAL A 153 -15.24 0.99 2.29
C VAL A 153 -14.57 2.35 2.19
N SER A 154 -14.35 2.81 0.97
CA SER A 154 -13.72 4.12 0.72
C SER A 154 -14.73 5.25 0.87
N VAL A 155 -14.25 6.45 1.27
CA VAL A 155 -15.10 7.64 1.43
C VAL A 155 -15.90 7.95 0.16
N GLU A 156 -15.30 7.73 -1.01
CA GLU A 156 -15.95 7.99 -2.30
C GLU A 156 -17.13 7.07 -2.56
N SER A 157 -16.99 5.78 -2.22
CA SER A 157 -18.07 4.80 -2.38
C SER A 157 -19.26 5.13 -1.48
N LEU A 158 -19.03 5.72 -0.31
CA LEU A 158 -20.10 6.19 0.57
C LEU A 158 -20.86 7.41 0.01
N THR A 159 -20.22 8.20 -0.84
CA THR A 159 -20.83 9.38 -1.46
C THR A 159 -21.64 9.09 -2.72
N GLU A 160 -21.45 7.93 -3.35
CA GLU A 160 -22.17 7.53 -4.57
C GLU A 160 -23.58 6.96 -4.27
N ASP A 161 -23.85 6.55 -3.02
CA ASP A 161 -25.11 5.97 -2.56
C ASP A 161 -26.11 6.98 -1.95
N ASN A 162 -25.90 8.30 -2.09
CA ASN A 162 -26.80 9.36 -1.59
C ASN A 162 -27.52 10.16 -2.70
#